data_AF-A0A8T7K489-F1
#
_entry.id   AF-A0A8T7K489-F1
#
_cell.length_a   1.000
_cell.length_b   1.000
_cell.length_c   1.000
_cell.angle_alpha   90.00
_cell.angle_beta   90.00
_cell.angle_gamma   90.00
#
_symmetry.space_group_name_H-M   'P 1'
#
loop_
_entity.id
_entity.type
_entity.pdbx_description
1 polymer ?
#
loop_
_entity_poly.entity_id
_entity_poly.type
_entity_poly.pdbx_seq_one_letter_code
_entity_poly.pdbx_strand_id
1 'polypeptide(L)'
;MAGLSVRWAGQYAQAVLYVDLPPGAYAMSFSAQAFARARMVRVAVNDMLIGSVTVEAERFDVFTLAVPAEVIGDGRHITLTLAYDNTDTPAETGAGDDPRPLAIMVDWVQWRLSQ
;
A
#
# COMPACT_ATOMS: atom_id res chain seq x y z
N MET A 1 -2.87 -13.56 -20.93
CA MET A 1 -2.58 -12.77 -19.72
C MET A 1 -2.58 -13.73 -18.55
N ALA A 2 -1.44 -13.92 -17.86
CA ALA A 2 -1.45 -14.58 -16.57
C ALA A 2 -2.33 -13.73 -15.62
N GLY A 3 -3.16 -14.40 -14.82
CA GLY A 3 -4.18 -13.74 -14.01
C GLY A 3 -3.58 -12.69 -13.06
N LEU A 4 -4.09 -11.46 -13.17
CA LEU A 4 -3.76 -10.37 -12.26
C LEU A 4 -4.07 -10.82 -10.82
N SER A 5 -3.05 -10.88 -9.95
CA SER A 5 -3.19 -11.35 -8.56
C SER A 5 -3.22 -10.17 -7.60
N VAL A 6 -4.30 -9.38 -7.68
CA VAL A 6 -4.45 -8.15 -6.87
C VAL A 6 -5.33 -8.35 -5.64
N ARG A 7 -5.21 -7.43 -4.69
CA ARG A 7 -6.11 -7.30 -3.54
C ARG A 7 -6.58 -5.86 -3.41
N TRP A 8 -7.90 -5.68 -3.26
CA TRP A 8 -8.51 -4.39 -2.97
C TRP A 8 -8.44 -4.07 -1.46
N ALA A 9 -8.11 -2.82 -1.14
CA ALA A 9 -8.18 -2.24 0.20
C ALA A 9 -9.14 -1.04 0.17
N GLY A 10 -9.92 -0.86 1.25
CA GLY A 10 -10.84 0.26 1.38
C GLY A 10 -11.85 0.14 2.53
N GLN A 11 -12.13 -1.08 3.01
CA GLN A 11 -13.13 -1.30 4.07
C GLN A 11 -12.83 -0.57 5.41
N TYR A 12 -11.56 -0.28 5.68
CA TYR A 12 -11.09 0.47 6.86
C TYR A 12 -10.30 1.69 6.40
N ALA A 13 -9.81 2.56 7.27
CA ALA A 13 -8.97 3.69 6.85
C ALA A 13 -7.55 3.30 6.40
N GLN A 14 -7.17 2.03 6.59
CA GLN A 14 -5.83 1.53 6.27
C GLN A 14 -5.84 0.04 5.93
N ALA A 15 -4.83 -0.40 5.18
CA ALA A 15 -4.45 -1.80 5.04
C ALA A 15 -3.15 -2.07 5.81
N VAL A 16 -3.08 -3.23 6.45
CA VAL A 16 -1.89 -3.65 7.23
C VAL A 16 -1.39 -4.97 6.68
N LEU A 17 -0.09 -5.03 6.36
CA LEU A 17 0.65 -6.23 6.01
C LEU A 17 1.64 -6.56 7.12
N TYR A 18 1.68 -7.82 7.53
CA TYR A 18 2.66 -8.33 8.48
C TYR A 18 3.77 -9.06 7.74
N VAL A 19 5.02 -8.78 8.10
CA VAL A 19 6.20 -9.41 7.48
C VAL A 19 7.31 -9.58 8.51
N ASP A 20 8.10 -10.63 8.39
CA ASP A 20 9.38 -10.76 9.08
C ASP A 20 10.50 -10.57 8.04
N LEU A 21 11.50 -9.76 8.38
CA LEU A 21 12.65 -9.45 7.53
C LEU A 21 13.92 -9.54 8.38
N PRO A 22 15.07 -9.93 7.82
CA PRO A 22 16.33 -9.72 8.52
C PRO A 22 16.50 -8.25 8.96
N PRO A 23 17.18 -7.97 10.09
CA PRO A 23 17.53 -6.60 10.45
C PRO A 23 18.36 -5.92 9.35
N GLY A 24 18.03 -4.68 9.01
CA GLY A 24 18.74 -3.89 8.01
C GLY A 24 17.90 -2.76 7.43
N ALA A 25 18.53 -1.88 6.64
CA ALA A 25 17.82 -0.87 5.88
C ALA A 25 17.30 -1.47 4.57
N TYR A 26 16.16 -1.00 4.07
CA TYR A 26 15.52 -1.53 2.87
C TYR A 26 15.08 -0.44 1.90
N ALA A 27 15.12 -0.76 0.61
CA ALA A 27 14.23 -0.16 -0.37
C ALA A 27 12.96 -1.00 -0.42
N MET A 28 11.87 -0.45 0.11
CA MET A 28 10.54 -1.06 0.03
C MET A 28 9.82 -0.52 -1.19
N SER A 29 9.36 -1.41 -2.06
CA SER A 29 8.60 -1.06 -3.25
C SER A 29 7.24 -1.73 -3.25
N PHE A 30 6.23 -1.06 -3.81
CA PHE A 30 4.92 -1.66 -4.03
C PHE A 30 4.28 -1.16 -5.32
N SER A 31 3.47 -2.02 -5.94
CA SER A 31 2.68 -1.72 -7.13
C SER A 31 1.23 -1.51 -6.74
N ALA A 32 0.69 -0.33 -7.03
CA ALA A 32 -0.68 0.02 -6.68
C ALA A 32 -1.36 0.91 -7.73
N GLN A 33 -2.70 0.87 -7.71
CA GLN A 33 -3.59 1.74 -8.48
C GLN A 33 -4.76 2.14 -7.58
N ALA A 34 -5.23 3.38 -7.69
CA ALA A 34 -6.37 3.86 -6.91
C ALA A 34 -7.71 3.48 -7.56
N PHE A 35 -8.75 3.39 -6.73
CA PHE A 35 -10.11 3.22 -7.21
C PHE A 35 -10.70 4.59 -7.62
N ALA A 36 -11.13 4.69 -8.89
CA ALA A 36 -11.87 5.80 -9.51
C ALA A 36 -11.21 7.19 -9.54
N ARG A 37 -10.47 7.58 -8.51
CA ARG A 37 -9.80 8.88 -8.37
C ARG A 37 -8.48 8.69 -7.63
N ALA A 38 -7.53 9.60 -7.86
CA ALA A 38 -6.25 9.58 -7.18
C ALA A 38 -6.41 9.62 -5.64
N ARG A 39 -5.54 8.88 -4.94
CA ARG A 39 -5.53 8.80 -3.47
C ARG A 39 -4.16 9.13 -2.91
N MET A 40 -4.13 9.98 -1.88
CA MET A 40 -2.93 10.12 -1.07
C MET A 40 -2.83 8.95 -0.09
N VAL A 41 -1.74 8.21 -0.15
CA VAL A 41 -1.43 7.08 0.73
C VAL A 41 -0.23 7.42 1.59
N ARG A 42 -0.44 7.48 2.91
CA ARG A 42 0.62 7.55 3.91
C ARG A 42 1.12 6.15 4.19
N VAL A 43 2.43 5.97 4.10
CA VAL A 43 3.08 4.67 4.28
C VAL A 43 3.89 4.69 5.56
N ALA A 44 3.56 3.79 6.48
CA ALA A 44 4.28 3.63 7.74
C ALA A 44 4.80 2.21 7.90
N VAL A 45 5.96 2.09 8.57
CA VAL A 45 6.53 0.80 8.98
C VAL A 45 6.73 0.85 10.49
N ASN A 46 6.20 -0.14 11.22
CA ASN A 46 6.22 -0.15 12.70
C ASN A 46 5.76 1.18 13.30
N ASP A 47 4.60 1.66 12.83
CA ASP A 47 3.97 2.94 13.18
C ASP A 47 4.78 4.21 12.86
N MET A 48 5.98 4.08 12.30
CA MET A 48 6.80 5.21 11.86
C MET A 48 6.47 5.58 10.41
N LEU A 49 6.03 6.82 10.18
CA LEU A 49 5.77 7.35 8.84
C LEU A 49 7.07 7.38 8.02
N ILE A 50 7.10 6.61 6.94
CA ILE A 50 8.22 6.55 6.00
C ILE A 50 8.05 7.58 4.88
N GLY A 51 6.81 7.79 4.43
CA GLY A 51 6.53 8.72 3.36
C GLY A 51 5.05 8.80 2.99
N SER A 52 4.77 9.55 1.95
CA SER A 52 3.43 9.64 1.36
C SER A 52 3.55 9.63 -0.15
N VAL A 53 2.63 8.96 -0.82
CA VAL A 53 2.58 8.88 -2.28
C VAL A 53 1.17 9.18 -2.77
N THR A 54 1.07 9.73 -3.97
CA THR A 54 -0.21 9.80 -4.69
C THR A 54 -0.31 8.58 -5.59
N VAL A 55 -1.33 7.76 -5.37
CA VAL A 55 -1.66 6.61 -6.21
C VAL A 55 -2.70 7.05 -7.22
N GLU A 56 -2.36 6.99 -8.50
CA GLU A 56 -3.25 7.40 -9.60
C GLU A 56 -4.29 6.31 -9.94
N ALA A 57 -5.40 6.72 -10.55
CA ALA A 57 -6.52 5.80 -10.84
C ALA A 57 -6.42 5.16 -12.23
N GLU A 58 -5.58 5.68 -13.13
CA GLU A 58 -5.55 5.31 -14.54
C GLU A 58 -4.65 4.10 -14.83
N ARG A 59 -3.65 3.84 -13.97
CA ARG A 59 -2.67 2.76 -14.16
C ARG A 59 -2.07 2.30 -12.84
N PHE A 60 -1.47 1.12 -12.87
CA PHE A 60 -0.52 0.71 -11.84
C PHE A 60 0.76 1.51 -11.96
N ASP A 61 1.18 2.11 -10.85
CA ASP A 61 2.49 2.71 -10.69
C ASP A 61 3.27 1.97 -9.58
N VAL A 62 4.60 2.03 -9.67
CA VAL A 62 5.51 1.44 -8.67
C VAL A 62 6.09 2.55 -7.82
N PHE A 63 5.89 2.43 -6.52
CA PHE A 63 6.40 3.37 -5.52
C PHE A 63 7.55 2.73 -4.77
N THR A 64 8.63 3.46 -4.55
CA THR A 64 9.78 3.00 -3.76
C THR A 64 10.10 3.99 -2.66
N LEU A 65 10.20 3.50 -1.43
CA LEU A 65 10.48 4.26 -0.23
C LEU A 65 11.66 3.64 0.52
N ALA A 66 12.56 4.49 1.02
CA ALA A 66 13.67 4.06 1.87
C ALA A 66 13.17 3.82 3.29
N VAL A 67 13.41 2.62 3.83
CA VAL A 67 13.05 2.24 5.19
C VAL A 67 14.35 2.11 6.00
N PRO A 68 14.60 2.99 6.97
CA PRO A 68 15.81 2.93 7.80
C PRO A 68 15.86 1.66 8.66
N ALA A 69 17.08 1.21 8.98
CA ALA A 69 17.29 -0.01 9.76
C ALA A 69 16.69 0.10 11.17
N GLU A 70 16.68 1.30 11.73
CA GLU A 70 16.12 1.57 13.06
C GLU A 70 14.60 1.34 13.10
N VAL A 71 13.92 1.50 11.95
CA VAL A 71 12.48 1.24 11.84
C VAL A 71 12.17 -0.26 11.75
N ILE A 72 13.05 -1.03 11.10
CA ILE A 72 12.93 -2.50 11.02
C ILE A 72 13.18 -3.15 12.37
N GLY A 73 14.08 -2.61 13.17
CA GLY A 73 14.37 -3.10 14.52
C GLY A 73 14.98 -4.51 14.49
N ASP A 74 14.40 -5.44 15.26
CA ASP A 74 14.87 -6.83 15.35
C ASP A 74 14.41 -7.72 14.18
N GLY A 75 13.64 -7.15 13.24
CA GLY A 75 13.19 -7.85 12.06
C GLY A 75 11.91 -8.67 12.23
N ARG A 76 11.27 -8.63 13.40
CA ARG A 76 10.11 -9.48 13.73
C ARG A 76 8.83 -8.68 13.92
N HIS A 77 7.71 -9.28 13.53
CA HIS A 77 6.37 -8.71 13.65
C HIS A 77 6.24 -7.33 12.99
N ILE A 78 6.96 -7.13 11.88
CA ILE A 78 6.98 -5.83 11.21
C ILE A 78 5.61 -5.57 10.61
N THR A 79 5.09 -4.37 10.83
CA THR A 79 3.86 -3.90 10.20
C THR A 79 4.18 -2.92 9.09
N LEU A 80 3.67 -3.18 7.89
CA LEU A 80 3.55 -2.18 6.83
C LEU A 80 2.09 -1.69 6.81
N THR A 81 1.91 -0.40 7.03
CA THR A 81 0.60 0.25 7.03
C THR A 81 0.48 1.18 5.82
N LEU A 82 -0.55 0.95 5.02
CA LEU A 82 -0.98 1.80 3.90
C LEU A 82 -2.26 2.52 4.32
N ALA A 83 -2.13 3.77 4.77
CA ALA A 83 -3.24 4.60 5.22
C ALA A 83 -3.64 5.58 4.11
N TYR A 84 -4.83 5.37 3.54
CA TYR A 84 -5.39 6.21 2.48
C TYR A 84 -6.22 7.34 3.08
N ASP A 85 -6.30 8.45 2.37
CA ASP A 85 -7.04 9.64 2.78
C ASP A 85 -8.56 9.46 2.71
N ASN A 86 -9.07 8.68 1.76
CA ASN A 86 -10.48 8.42 1.58
C ASN A 86 -10.77 7.14 0.77
N THR A 87 -12.05 6.79 0.63
CA THR A 87 -12.58 5.65 -0.13
C THR A 87 -13.78 6.11 -0.95
N ASP A 88 -14.02 5.48 -2.10
CA ASP A 88 -15.32 5.56 -2.80
C ASP A 88 -15.92 4.16 -2.93
N THR A 89 -17.20 4.07 -3.25
CA THR A 89 -17.87 2.84 -3.66
C THR A 89 -18.15 2.83 -5.16
N PRO A 90 -18.24 1.65 -5.81
CA PRO A 90 -18.76 1.55 -7.18
C PRO A 90 -20.12 2.23 -7.39
N ALA A 91 -21.00 2.17 -6.38
CA ALA A 91 -22.30 2.84 -6.40
C ALA A 91 -22.20 4.38 -6.49
N GLU A 92 -21.30 5.00 -5.72
CA GLU A 92 -21.11 6.46 -5.73
C GLU A 92 -20.45 6.96 -7.03
N THR A 93 -19.64 6.11 -7.67
CA THR A 93 -18.87 6.48 -8.87
C THR A 93 -19.60 6.15 -10.17
N GLY A 94 -20.75 5.48 -10.11
CA GLY A 94 -21.51 5.02 -11.27
C GLY A 94 -20.90 3.80 -11.97
N ALA A 95 -19.99 3.08 -11.31
CA ALA A 95 -19.32 1.89 -11.85
C ALA A 95 -20.10 0.58 -11.60
N GLY A 96 -21.17 0.60 -10.81
CA GLY A 96 -22.05 -0.54 -10.52
C GLY A 96 -22.76 -0.38 -9.17
N ASP A 97 -23.52 -1.37 -8.71
CA ASP A 97 -24.31 -1.29 -7.46
C ASP A 97 -23.58 -1.79 -6.21
N ASP A 98 -22.29 -2.16 -6.31
CA ASP A 98 -21.52 -2.70 -5.18
C ASP A 98 -21.27 -1.60 -4.13
N PRO A 99 -21.71 -1.79 -2.87
CA PRO A 99 -21.59 -0.78 -1.82
C PRO A 99 -20.25 -0.84 -1.06
N ARG A 100 -19.33 -1.74 -1.42
CA ARG A 100 -18.07 -1.91 -0.67
C ARG A 100 -17.13 -0.72 -0.91
N PRO A 101 -16.60 -0.11 0.16
CA PRO A 101 -15.60 0.94 0.01
C PRO A 101 -14.29 0.41 -0.57
N LEU A 102 -13.76 1.12 -1.56
CA LEU A 102 -12.51 0.85 -2.25
C LEU A 102 -11.64 2.12 -2.25
N ALA A 103 -10.36 1.97 -1.96
CA ALA A 103 -9.37 3.05 -2.00
C ALA A 103 -8.27 2.73 -3.00
N ILE A 104 -7.53 1.64 -2.77
CA ILE A 104 -6.43 1.21 -3.64
C ILE A 104 -6.50 -0.29 -3.88
N MET A 105 -6.04 -0.72 -5.04
CA MET A 105 -5.64 -2.09 -5.30
C MET A 105 -4.12 -2.21 -5.24
N VAL A 106 -3.64 -3.28 -4.62
CA VAL A 106 -2.22 -3.60 -4.52
C VAL A 106 -1.99 -4.93 -5.22
N ASP A 107 -0.95 -4.98 -6.05
CA ASP A 107 -0.50 -6.20 -6.75
C ASP A 107 0.59 -6.92 -5.94
N TRP A 108 1.69 -6.23 -5.66
CA TRP A 108 2.81 -6.78 -4.90
C TRP A 108 3.48 -5.74 -4.00
N VAL A 109 4.17 -6.25 -2.98
CA VAL A 109 5.12 -5.52 -2.14
C VAL A 109 6.45 -6.29 -2.18
N GLN A 110 7.56 -5.58 -2.38
CA GLN A 110 8.90 -6.13 -2.45
C GLN A 110 9.82 -5.38 -1.50
N TRP A 111 10.66 -6.13 -0.78
CA TRP A 111 11.68 -5.60 0.11
C TRP A 111 13.04 -5.97 -0.45
N ARG A 112 13.91 -4.98 -0.67
CA ARG A 112 15.31 -5.19 -1.07
C ARG A 112 16.22 -4.59 -0.04
N LEU A 113 17.14 -5.40 0.50
CA LEU A 113 18.13 -4.91 1.45
C LEU A 113 19.00 -3.84 0.78
N SER A 114 19.08 -2.67 1.39
CA SER A 114 19.97 -1.60 0.97
C SER A 114 21.38 -1.93 1.50
N GLN A 115 22.37 -1.88 0.61
CA GLN A 115 23.79 -2.02 1.01
C GLN A 115 24.30 -0.76 1.70
#